data_AF-A0A3D8I8Y8-F1
#
_entry.id   AF-A0A3D8I8Y8-F1
#
_cell.length_a   1.000
_cell.length_b   1.000
_cell.length_c   1.000
_cell.angle_alpha   90.00
_cell.angle_beta   90.00
_cell.angle_gamma   90.00
#
_symmetry.space_group_name_H-M   'P 1'
#
loop_
_entity.id
_entity.type
_entity.pdbx_description
1 polymer ?
#
loop_
_entity_poly.entity_id
_entity_poly.type
_entity_poly.pdbx_seq_one_letter_code
_entity_poly.pdbx_strand_id
1 'polypeptide(L)'
;MGYKQFHKNKNVYMAKDNKQIKEIWKDITEGAEVLEDAINTKTGEKIPMRKLSDGTILKLRKKSDSGGSTIEIGNKKIHNKAKEDGDW
;
A
#
# COMPACT_ATOMS: atom_id res chain seq x y z
N MET A 1 2.49 -26.56 1.63
CA MET A 1 2.66 -25.23 2.28
C MET A 1 3.98 -24.65 1.83
N GLY A 2 3.97 -23.58 1.02
CA GLY A 2 5.20 -22.93 0.56
C GLY A 2 5.08 -21.43 0.69
N TYR A 3 5.45 -20.89 1.85
CA TYR A 3 5.60 -19.45 1.99
C TYR A 3 6.89 -19.04 1.25
N LYS A 4 6.74 -18.42 0.08
CA LYS A 4 7.85 -17.70 -0.57
C LYS A 4 8.34 -16.64 0.40
N GLN A 5 9.47 -16.91 1.04
CA GLN A 5 10.17 -15.94 1.86
C GLN A 5 10.67 -14.84 0.91
N PHE A 6 10.02 -13.69 0.93
CA PHE A 6 10.47 -12.53 0.17
C PHE A 6 11.86 -12.17 0.69
N HIS A 7 12.86 -12.21 -0.19
CA HIS A 7 14.20 -11.71 0.12
C HIS A 7 14.04 -10.28 0.64
N LYS A 8 14.69 -9.96 1.78
CA LYS A 8 14.71 -8.61 2.35
C LYS A 8 15.23 -7.64 1.29
N ASN A 9 14.32 -7.02 0.55
CA ASN A 9 14.66 -5.99 -0.40
C ASN A 9 14.74 -4.68 0.37
N LYS A 10 15.83 -3.91 0.21
CA LYS A 10 16.09 -2.68 1.01
C LYS A 10 14.97 -1.63 0.87
N ASN A 11 14.12 -1.75 -0.14
CA ASN A 11 13.02 -0.83 -0.45
C ASN A 11 11.63 -1.36 -0.06
N VAL A 12 11.55 -2.54 0.57
CA VAL A 12 10.29 -3.19 0.92
C VAL A 12 10.19 -3.35 2.44
N TYR A 13 9.18 -2.73 3.02
CA TYR A 13 8.79 -2.87 4.42
C TYR A 13 7.57 -3.79 4.55
N MET A 14 7.39 -4.39 5.73
CA MET A 14 6.28 -5.30 6.00
C MET A 14 5.45 -4.79 7.18
N ALA A 15 4.18 -4.50 6.93
CA ALA A 15 3.16 -4.42 7.96
C ALA A 15 2.77 -5.84 8.38
N LYS A 16 2.46 -6.05 9.66
CA LYS A 16 2.11 -7.37 10.22
C LYS A 16 0.78 -7.86 9.66
N ASP A 17 -0.21 -6.97 9.59
CA ASP A 17 -1.60 -7.27 9.25
C ASP A 17 -2.28 -6.06 8.59
N ASN A 18 -3.57 -6.23 8.25
CA ASN A 18 -4.40 -5.18 7.67
C ASN A 18 -4.63 -3.97 8.60
N LYS A 19 -4.66 -4.19 9.92
CA LYS A 19 -4.84 -3.11 10.88
C LYS A 19 -3.62 -2.18 10.84
N GLN A 20 -2.43 -2.76 10.90
CA GLN A 20 -1.19 -2.00 10.92
C GLN A 20 -0.97 -1.24 9.61
N ILE A 21 -1.25 -1.83 8.45
CA ILE A 21 -1.09 -1.11 7.18
C ILE A 21 -2.09 0.05 7.06
N LYS A 22 -3.30 -0.10 7.61
CA LYS A 22 -4.31 0.98 7.68
C LYS A 22 -3.85 2.11 8.60
N GLU A 23 -3.27 1.79 9.76
CA GLU A 23 -2.70 2.77 10.68
C GLU A 23 -1.54 3.53 10.04
N ILE A 24 -0.60 2.82 9.40
CA ILE A 24 0.51 3.43 8.67
C ILE A 24 -0.01 4.36 7.58
N TRP A 25 -1.01 3.94 6.79
CA TRP A 25 -1.58 4.79 5.75
C TRP A 25 -2.16 6.09 6.33
N LYS A 26 -2.94 6.01 7.41
CA LYS A 26 -3.54 7.19 8.05
C LYS A 26 -2.46 8.15 8.57
N ASP A 27 -1.46 7.61 9.25
CA ASP A 27 -0.35 8.38 9.86
C ASP A 27 0.46 9.12 8.78
N ILE A 28 0.93 8.41 7.75
CA ILE A 28 1.78 9.03 6.72
C ILE A 28 1.00 9.96 5.78
N THR A 29 -0.33 9.88 5.75
CA THR A 29 -1.19 10.74 4.91
C THR A 29 -1.88 11.85 5.69
N GLU A 30 -1.57 11.99 6.98
CA GLU A 30 -2.08 13.09 7.79
C GLU A 30 -1.61 14.43 7.22
N GLY A 31 -2.55 15.32 6.91
CA GLY A 31 -2.27 16.61 6.26
C GLY A 31 -1.83 16.54 4.79
N ALA A 32 -1.86 15.36 4.16
CA ALA A 32 -1.54 15.21 2.74
C ALA A 32 -2.69 15.70 1.84
N GLU A 33 -2.34 16.20 0.66
CA GLU A 33 -3.31 16.57 -0.38
C GLU A 33 -4.02 15.32 -0.89
N VAL A 34 -5.35 15.39 -0.95
CA VAL A 34 -6.20 14.33 -1.53
C VAL A 34 -6.22 14.50 -3.04
N LEU A 35 -5.69 13.50 -3.75
CA LEU A 35 -5.75 13.44 -5.21
C LEU A 35 -6.94 12.59 -5.66
N GLU A 36 -7.32 12.71 -6.94
CA GLU A 36 -8.27 11.81 -7.58
C GLU A 36 -7.75 10.36 -7.53
N ASP A 37 -8.65 9.43 -7.22
CA ASP A 37 -8.32 8.01 -7.15
C ASP A 37 -7.95 7.48 -8.54
N ALA A 38 -6.84 6.75 -8.63
CA ALA A 38 -6.54 6.00 -9.85
C ALA A 38 -7.44 4.77 -9.95
N ILE A 39 -7.68 4.30 -11.17
CA ILE A 39 -8.38 3.02 -11.40
C ILE A 39 -7.39 1.97 -11.88
N ASN A 40 -7.40 0.82 -11.20
CA ASN A 40 -6.69 -0.36 -11.68
C ASN A 40 -7.39 -0.89 -12.93
N THR A 41 -6.77 -0.76 -14.10
CA THR A 41 -7.38 -1.16 -15.37
C THR A 41 -7.67 -2.66 -15.49
N LYS A 42 -7.00 -3.51 -14.68
CA LYS A 42 -7.22 -4.96 -14.70
C LYS A 42 -8.37 -5.39 -13.79
N THR A 43 -8.49 -4.79 -12.62
CA THR A 43 -9.46 -5.21 -11.59
C THR A 43 -10.64 -4.26 -11.44
N GLY A 44 -10.58 -3.05 -12.02
CA GLY A 44 -11.56 -1.98 -11.83
C GLY A 44 -11.49 -1.32 -10.45
N GLU A 45 -10.57 -1.74 -9.58
CA GLU A 45 -10.48 -1.24 -8.22
C GLU A 45 -9.96 0.20 -8.18
N LYS A 46 -10.58 1.01 -7.31
CA LYS A 46 -10.06 2.34 -6.97
C LYS A 46 -8.79 2.22 -6.14
N ILE A 47 -7.81 3.05 -6.47
CA ILE A 47 -6.52 3.16 -5.80
C ILE A 47 -6.48 4.57 -5.20
N PRO A 48 -6.72 4.71 -3.88
CA PRO A 48 -6.59 6.00 -3.22
C PRO A 48 -5.20 6.60 -3.38
N MET A 49 -5.16 7.88 -3.74
CA MET A 49 -3.92 8.63 -3.98
C MET A 49 -3.81 9.84 -3.06
N ARG A 50 -2.62 10.07 -2.51
CA ARG A 50 -2.31 11.24 -1.67
C ARG A 50 -1.00 11.85 -2.10
N LYS A 51 -0.85 13.16 -1.95
CA LYS A 51 0.40 13.87 -2.22
C LYS A 51 0.90 14.58 -0.97
N LEU A 52 2.12 14.25 -0.57
CA LEU A 52 2.79 14.89 0.56
C LEU A 52 3.25 16.30 0.20
N SER A 53 3.58 17.08 1.22
CA SER A 53 4.07 18.46 1.07
C SER A 53 5.37 18.56 0.27
N ASP A 54 6.20 17.52 0.29
CA ASP A 54 7.43 17.40 -0.51
C ASP A 54 7.18 16.98 -1.98
N GLY A 55 5.92 16.78 -2.37
CA GLY A 55 5.51 16.36 -3.70
C GLY A 55 5.47 14.84 -3.91
N THR A 56 5.83 14.03 -2.91
CA THR A 56 5.76 12.57 -2.98
C THR A 56 4.33 12.10 -3.15
N ILE A 57 4.08 11.26 -4.15
CA ILE A 57 2.77 10.63 -4.39
C ILE A 57 2.73 9.24 -3.74
N LEU A 58 1.71 9.04 -2.91
CA LEU A 58 1.39 7.80 -2.21
C LEU A 58 0.20 7.13 -2.90
N LYS A 59 0.25 5.79 -2.99
CA LYS A 59 -0.86 4.97 -3.52
C LYS A 59 -1.20 3.84 -2.56
N LEU A 60 -2.48 3.65 -2.30
CA LEU A 60 -2.96 2.51 -1.51
C LEU A 60 -3.61 1.47 -2.43
N ARG A 61 -3.05 0.27 -2.47
CA ARG A 61 -3.63 -0.87 -3.19
C ARG A 61 -4.28 -1.81 -2.19
N LYS A 62 -5.57 -2.10 -2.38
CA LYS A 62 -6.30 -3.11 -1.59
C LYS A 62 -5.75 -4.52 -1.80
N LYS A 63 -5.33 -4.81 -3.03
CA LYS A 63 -4.75 -6.09 -3.42
C LYS A 63 -3.59 -5.88 -4.37
N SER A 64 -2.42 -6.38 -3.98
CA SER A 64 -1.25 -6.47 -4.86
C SER A 64 -1.25 -7.79 -5.63
N ASP A 65 -0.52 -7.86 -6.75
CA ASP A 65 -0.35 -9.10 -7.53
C ASP A 65 0.23 -10.26 -6.68
N SER A 66 0.98 -9.93 -5.63
CA SER A 66 1.56 -10.89 -4.67
C SER A 66 0.62 -11.31 -3.52
N GLY A 67 -0.59 -10.75 -3.49
CA GLY A 67 -1.58 -10.91 -2.42
C GLY A 67 -1.50 -9.81 -1.36
N GLY A 68 -2.66 -9.39 -0.85
CA GLY A 68 -2.83 -8.45 0.25
C GLY A 68 -2.54 -6.97 -0.06
N SER A 69 -2.94 -6.14 0.89
CA SER A 69 -2.82 -4.67 0.83
C SER A 69 -1.37 -4.20 0.69
N THR A 70 -1.15 -3.10 -0.03
CA THR A 70 0.18 -2.49 -0.21
C THR A 70 0.10 -0.97 -0.30
N ILE A 71 1.03 -0.28 0.37
CA ILE A 71 1.26 1.16 0.20
C ILE A 71 2.48 1.36 -0.70
N GLU A 72 2.33 2.11 -1.79
CA GLU A 72 3.42 2.50 -2.68
C GLU A 72 3.86 3.93 -2.36
N ILE A 73 5.16 4.12 -2.11
CA ILE A 73 5.79 5.38 -1.72
C ILE A 73 6.94 5.64 -2.70
N GLY A 74 6.62 6.19 -3.87
CA GLY A 74 7.57 6.25 -4.98
C GLY A 74 8.17 4.88 -5.30
N ASN A 75 9.48 4.72 -5.09
CA ASN A 75 10.21 3.46 -5.32
C ASN A 75 10.18 2.48 -4.13
N LYS A 76 9.61 2.88 -3.00
CA LYS A 76 9.48 2.04 -1.79
C LYS A 76 8.07 1.48 -1.68
N LYS A 77 7.94 0.34 -1.00
CA LYS A 77 6.65 -0.32 -0.77
C LYS A 77 6.52 -0.83 0.65
N ILE A 78 5.30 -0.80 1.19
CA ILE A 78 4.92 -1.43 2.46
C ILE A 78 3.87 -2.49 2.15
N HIS A 79 4.20 -3.76 2.33
CA HIS A 79 3.28 -4.88 2.07
C HIS A 79 2.64 -5.37 3.37
N ASN A 80 1.37 -5.76 3.31
CA ASN A 80 0.75 -6.54 4.36
C ASN A 80 1.30 -7.98 4.33
N LYS A 81 2.00 -8.37 5.40
CA LYS A 81 2.58 -9.70 5.57
C LYS A 81 1.51 -10.78 5.72
N ALA A 82 0.36 -10.48 6.33
CA ALA A 82 -0.76 -11.41 6.46
C ALA A 82 -1.42 -11.73 5.11
N LYS A 83 -1.08 -10.97 4.05
CA LYS A 83 -1.66 -11.07 2.70
C LYS A 83 -3.19 -10.93 2.66
N GLU A 84 -3.73 -10.22 3.64
CA GLU A 84 -5.16 -9.94 3.71
C GLU A 84 -5.48 -8.76 2.78
N ASP A 85 -6.60 -8.88 2.09
CA ASP A 85 -7.10 -7.84 1.18
C ASP A 85 -7.67 -6.68 1.99
N GLY A 86 -7.53 -5.46 1.47
CA GLY A 86 -7.92 -4.23 2.15
C GLY A 86 -9.40 -3.88 2.01
N ASP A 87 -10.32 -4.80 2.29
CA ASP A 87 -11.76 -4.51 2.31
C ASP A 87 -12.18 -3.86 3.64
N TRP A 88 -11.79 -2.60 3.80
CA TRP A 88 -11.98 -1.80 5.02
C TRP A 88 -12.23 -0.32 4.74
#